data_AF-A0A329LIZ5-F1
#
_entry.id   AF-A0A329LIZ5-F1
#
_cell.length_a   1.000
_cell.length_b   1.000
_cell.length_c   1.000
_cell.angle_alpha   90.00
_cell.angle_beta   90.00
_cell.angle_gamma   90.00
#
_symmetry.space_group_name_H-M   'P 1'
#
loop_
_entity.id
_entity.type
_entity.pdbx_description
1 polymer ?
#
loop_
_entity_poly.entity_id
_entity_poly.type
_entity_poly.pdbx_seq_one_letter_code
_entity_poly.pdbx_strand_id
1 'polypeptide(L)'
;MTLKPNLSVKEALDFIAKRLDPIIAARLAGELGGHPWTVVLEILDEKKGFAKGYKYWTYDLQAQLRMITERLGDFGYPFDDKQRTVSTLGNELRIVRKQMAHMYDFSVEEAFRANDFCVRLLEHFDDAEGLQEARRIRHEALIALAAEEGVTEQVAAATATLPAGLVTAAVELPAEAVVGDGENEPEMVTPDPAVLVREPSVIGDKRLEFEPWTVVEVGGVDVLDNLPKKAAKEKVRATSVEIATYEGPIHLDRLVQLTAQSFGLRRVRSSREKKLSYQIQQAGLFVDADKFVWPREIDSDAWNEFRPNGSVVERPFIHISPVEIANAARFIKKKRNEIDAEELEVAVLQTFGRRRRTKRITTHLETAMARLAEDRWSEAAHVDYPASDR
;
A
#
# COMPACT_ATOMS: atom_id res chain seq x y z
N MET A 1 -7.51 -29.41 -24.10
CA MET A 1 -7.41 -28.06 -24.69
C MET A 1 -6.18 -27.40 -24.09
N THR A 2 -5.39 -26.67 -24.88
CA THR A 2 -4.24 -25.92 -24.35
C THR A 2 -4.74 -24.76 -23.49
N LEU A 3 -4.24 -24.66 -22.24
CA LEU A 3 -4.56 -23.55 -21.34
C LEU A 3 -4.13 -22.22 -21.98
N LYS A 4 -4.97 -21.19 -21.86
CA LYS A 4 -4.59 -19.81 -22.18
C LYS A 4 -4.38 -19.05 -20.87
N PRO A 5 -3.15 -18.68 -20.48
CA PRO A 5 -2.84 -18.09 -19.18
C PRO A 5 -3.72 -16.89 -18.82
N ASN A 6 -3.81 -15.89 -19.71
CA ASN A 6 -4.62 -14.69 -19.49
C ASN A 6 -6.11 -15.01 -19.30
N LEU A 7 -6.64 -16.01 -20.02
CA LEU A 7 -8.04 -16.40 -19.87
C LEU A 7 -8.25 -17.06 -18.51
N SER A 8 -7.32 -17.92 -18.08
CA SER A 8 -7.37 -18.58 -16.77
C SER A 8 -7.29 -17.57 -15.62
N VAL A 9 -6.36 -16.63 -15.68
CA VAL A 9 -6.26 -15.55 -14.67
C VAL A 9 -7.53 -14.72 -14.66
N LYS A 10 -8.05 -14.35 -15.83
CA LYS A 10 -9.29 -13.57 -15.92
C LYS A 10 -10.46 -14.32 -15.28
N GLU A 11 -10.60 -15.61 -15.59
CA GLU A 11 -11.63 -16.47 -15.03
C GLU A 11 -11.53 -16.55 -13.49
N ALA A 12 -10.33 -16.72 -12.95
CA ALA A 12 -10.11 -16.72 -11.50
C ALA A 12 -10.44 -15.38 -10.83
N LEU A 13 -10.04 -14.25 -11.45
CA LEU A 13 -10.35 -12.90 -10.95
C LEU A 13 -11.85 -12.61 -11.00
N ASP A 14 -12.52 -12.95 -12.12
CA ASP A 14 -13.96 -12.77 -12.26
C ASP A 14 -14.74 -13.68 -11.28
N PHE A 15 -14.21 -14.88 -10.99
CA PHE A 15 -14.80 -15.80 -10.03
C PHE A 15 -14.66 -15.32 -8.58
N ILE A 16 -13.44 -14.94 -8.16
CA ILE A 16 -13.23 -14.47 -6.79
C ILE A 16 -14.01 -13.19 -6.52
N ALA A 17 -14.19 -12.33 -7.53
CA ALA A 17 -15.01 -11.13 -7.41
C ALA A 17 -16.48 -11.43 -7.07
N LYS A 18 -17.03 -12.56 -7.51
CA LYS A 18 -18.39 -12.98 -7.14
C LYS A 18 -18.48 -13.47 -5.69
N ARG A 19 -17.38 -14.02 -5.14
CA ARG A 19 -17.34 -14.59 -3.80
C ARG A 19 -16.99 -13.58 -2.73
N LEU A 20 -16.15 -12.59 -3.03
CA LEU A 20 -15.75 -11.59 -2.05
C LEU A 20 -16.90 -10.68 -1.60
N ASP A 21 -17.87 -10.38 -2.46
CA ASP A 21 -19.02 -9.54 -2.09
C ASP A 21 -19.80 -10.10 -0.87
N PRO A 22 -20.35 -11.33 -0.92
CA PRO A 22 -21.06 -11.88 0.23
C PRO A 22 -20.17 -12.07 1.46
N ILE A 23 -18.88 -12.39 1.30
CA ILE A 23 -17.93 -12.53 2.40
C ILE A 23 -17.73 -11.19 3.13
N ILE A 24 -17.47 -10.11 2.38
CA ILE A 24 -17.28 -8.76 2.94
C ILE A 24 -18.57 -8.27 3.60
N ALA A 25 -19.70 -8.45 2.93
CA ALA A 25 -21.00 -8.04 3.45
C ALA A 25 -21.33 -8.75 4.78
N ALA A 26 -21.15 -10.07 4.85
CA ALA A 26 -21.42 -10.85 6.05
C ALA A 26 -20.53 -10.43 7.24
N ARG A 27 -19.24 -10.17 6.98
CA ARG A 27 -18.29 -9.78 8.03
C ARG A 27 -18.60 -8.43 8.67
N LEU A 28 -19.14 -7.49 7.88
CA LEU A 28 -19.41 -6.12 8.30
C LEU A 28 -20.89 -5.82 8.60
N ALA A 29 -21.79 -6.80 8.43
CA ALA A 29 -23.23 -6.62 8.58
C ALA A 29 -23.64 -6.02 9.94
N GLY A 30 -22.95 -6.39 11.02
CA GLY A 30 -23.23 -5.90 12.37
C GLY A 30 -22.76 -4.46 12.64
N GLU A 31 -21.81 -3.95 11.86
CA GLU A 31 -21.15 -2.65 12.10
C GLU A 31 -21.75 -1.55 11.21
N LEU A 32 -22.29 -1.89 10.04
CA LEU A 32 -22.67 -0.91 9.01
C LEU A 32 -24.13 -0.48 9.04
N GLY A 33 -24.94 -0.96 10.00
CA GLY A 33 -26.32 -0.49 10.17
C GLY A 33 -27.21 -0.64 8.93
N GLY A 34 -26.93 -1.60 8.05
CA GLY A 34 -27.66 -1.84 6.80
C GLY A 34 -27.14 -1.10 5.57
N HIS A 35 -26.09 -0.29 5.68
CA HIS A 35 -25.41 0.30 4.52
C HIS A 35 -24.59 -0.76 3.76
N PRO A 36 -24.41 -0.61 2.43
CA PRO A 36 -23.49 -1.46 1.69
C PRO A 36 -22.05 -1.23 2.16
N TRP A 37 -21.22 -2.28 2.14
CA TRP A 37 -19.83 -2.19 2.58
C TRP A 37 -19.00 -1.15 1.80
N THR A 38 -19.41 -0.79 0.59
CA THR A 38 -18.73 0.22 -0.24
C THR A 38 -18.65 1.59 0.42
N VAL A 39 -19.57 1.94 1.32
CA VAL A 39 -19.54 3.20 2.08
C VAL A 39 -18.25 3.35 2.90
N VAL A 40 -17.66 2.23 3.33
CA VAL A 40 -16.40 2.21 4.07
C VAL A 40 -15.28 2.81 3.23
N LEU A 41 -15.18 2.43 1.94
CA LEU A 41 -14.16 2.96 1.03
C LEU A 41 -14.41 4.41 0.65
N GLU A 42 -15.67 4.80 0.46
CA GLU A 42 -16.04 6.19 0.17
C GLU A 42 -15.56 7.11 1.30
N ILE A 43 -15.84 6.74 2.55
CA ILE A 43 -15.40 7.50 3.73
C ILE A 43 -13.88 7.42 3.90
N LEU A 44 -13.26 6.25 3.68
CA LEU A 44 -11.82 6.08 3.79
C LEU A 44 -11.07 6.97 2.79
N ASP A 45 -11.53 7.03 1.56
CA ASP A 45 -10.92 7.82 0.50
C ASP A 45 -11.14 9.33 0.69
N GLU A 46 -12.31 9.73 1.18
CA GLU A 46 -12.53 11.10 1.62
C GLU A 46 -11.54 11.48 2.74
N LYS A 47 -11.35 10.60 3.73
CA LYS A 47 -10.36 10.82 4.82
C LYS A 47 -8.91 10.83 4.32
N LYS A 48 -8.60 10.16 3.20
CA LYS A 48 -7.29 10.20 2.53
C LYS A 48 -7.10 11.43 1.64
N GLY A 49 -8.16 12.20 1.38
CA GLY A 49 -8.14 13.37 0.52
C GLY A 49 -8.19 13.03 -0.98
N PHE A 50 -8.82 11.90 -1.34
CA PHE A 50 -9.06 11.56 -2.74
C PHE A 50 -10.08 12.52 -3.37
N ALA A 51 -9.98 12.75 -4.68
CA ALA A 51 -10.94 13.56 -5.41
C ALA A 51 -12.38 13.01 -5.24
N LYS A 52 -13.32 13.91 -4.92
CA LYS A 52 -14.70 13.55 -4.61
C LYS A 52 -15.44 12.98 -5.83
N GLY A 53 -16.36 12.06 -5.56
CA GLY A 53 -17.34 11.58 -6.56
C GLY A 53 -17.10 10.18 -7.10
N TYR A 54 -16.06 9.48 -6.65
CA TYR A 54 -15.88 8.06 -6.98
C TYR A 54 -16.95 7.21 -6.27
N LYS A 55 -17.70 6.42 -7.05
CA LYS A 55 -18.67 5.46 -6.51
C LYS A 55 -18.16 4.05 -6.71
N TYR A 56 -18.16 3.29 -5.63
CA TYR A 56 -17.73 1.90 -5.64
C TYR A 56 -18.90 0.95 -5.97
N TRP A 57 -18.56 -0.14 -6.64
CA TRP A 57 -19.50 -1.22 -6.94
C TRP A 57 -19.10 -2.47 -6.16
N THR A 58 -20.09 -3.21 -5.67
CA THR A 58 -19.82 -4.39 -4.83
C THR A 58 -19.15 -5.53 -5.58
N TYR A 59 -19.17 -5.52 -6.92
CA TYR A 59 -18.47 -6.48 -7.78
C TYR A 59 -17.16 -5.94 -8.37
N ASP A 60 -16.72 -4.73 -7.99
CA ASP A 60 -15.39 -4.26 -8.39
C ASP A 60 -14.32 -4.95 -7.55
N LEU A 61 -13.57 -5.85 -8.17
CA LEU A 61 -12.51 -6.60 -7.51
C LEU A 61 -11.44 -5.69 -6.88
N GLN A 62 -11.16 -4.50 -7.45
CA GLN A 62 -10.22 -3.59 -6.79
C GLN A 62 -10.77 -3.13 -5.45
N ALA A 63 -12.03 -2.70 -5.40
CA ALA A 63 -12.69 -2.26 -4.19
C ALA A 63 -12.73 -3.39 -3.15
N GLN A 64 -13.09 -4.60 -3.56
CA GLN A 64 -13.11 -5.76 -2.68
C GLN A 64 -11.72 -6.09 -2.12
N LEU A 65 -10.69 -6.08 -2.95
CA LEU A 65 -9.32 -6.33 -2.50
C LEU A 65 -8.83 -5.22 -1.55
N ARG A 66 -9.24 -3.96 -1.77
CA ARG A 66 -8.95 -2.87 -0.82
C ARG A 66 -9.62 -3.11 0.53
N MET A 67 -10.88 -3.55 0.55
CA MET A 67 -11.60 -3.83 1.80
C MET A 67 -10.91 -4.88 2.67
N ILE A 68 -10.34 -5.91 2.07
CA ILE A 68 -9.74 -7.02 2.83
C ILE A 68 -8.26 -6.77 3.16
N THR A 69 -7.59 -5.82 2.50
CA THR A 69 -6.14 -5.56 2.68
C THR A 69 -5.82 -4.26 3.42
N GLU A 70 -6.70 -3.27 3.40
CA GLU A 70 -6.47 -1.96 4.03
C GLU A 70 -7.04 -1.92 5.46
N ARG A 71 -6.52 -1.00 6.27
CA ARG A 71 -7.12 -0.72 7.57
C ARG A 71 -8.41 0.08 7.38
N LEU A 72 -9.50 -0.44 7.91
CA LEU A 72 -10.84 0.14 7.77
C LEU A 72 -11.18 1.08 8.93
N GLY A 73 -10.37 2.13 9.09
CA GLY A 73 -10.51 3.09 10.19
C GLY A 73 -10.41 2.40 11.56
N ASP A 74 -11.41 2.61 12.41
CA ASP A 74 -11.47 2.01 13.74
C ASP A 74 -11.75 0.50 13.75
N PHE A 75 -12.24 -0.07 12.64
CA PHE A 75 -12.42 -1.52 12.51
C PHE A 75 -11.08 -2.29 12.37
N GLY A 76 -9.96 -1.59 12.16
CA GLY A 76 -8.66 -2.22 12.02
C GLY A 76 -8.57 -3.05 10.72
N TYR A 77 -8.04 -4.27 10.81
CA TYR A 77 -7.98 -5.24 9.69
C TYR A 77 -8.95 -6.40 9.95
N PRO A 78 -10.26 -6.23 9.75
CA PRO A 78 -11.26 -7.22 10.20
C PRO A 78 -11.22 -8.54 9.42
N PHE A 79 -10.54 -8.57 8.28
CA PHE A 79 -10.40 -9.73 7.40
C PHE A 79 -9.07 -10.45 7.58
N ASP A 80 -8.14 -9.91 8.35
CA ASP A 80 -6.77 -10.43 8.40
C ASP A 80 -6.49 -11.18 9.70
N ASP A 81 -5.48 -12.06 9.66
CA ASP A 81 -5.00 -12.77 10.84
C ASP A 81 -3.72 -12.13 11.41
N LYS A 82 -3.20 -12.71 12.50
CA LYS A 82 -1.96 -12.23 13.12
C LYS A 82 -0.74 -12.43 12.21
N GLN A 83 -0.83 -13.34 11.25
CA GLN A 83 0.20 -13.68 10.28
C GLN A 83 0.13 -12.80 9.02
N ARG A 84 -0.88 -11.91 8.91
CA ARG A 84 -1.12 -11.03 7.76
C ARG A 84 -1.45 -11.81 6.49
N THR A 85 -2.02 -13.01 6.61
CA THR A 85 -2.29 -13.91 5.48
C THR A 85 -3.11 -13.25 4.39
N VAL A 86 -4.19 -12.54 4.74
CA VAL A 86 -5.09 -11.90 3.77
C VAL A 86 -4.43 -10.69 3.15
N SER A 87 -3.69 -9.90 3.93
CA SER A 87 -2.91 -8.79 3.38
C SER A 87 -1.89 -9.27 2.36
N THR A 88 -1.17 -10.36 2.64
CA THR A 88 -0.17 -10.91 1.71
C THR A 88 -0.82 -11.41 0.42
N LEU A 89 -1.83 -12.27 0.51
CA LEU A 89 -2.51 -12.83 -0.67
C LEU A 89 -3.29 -11.78 -1.45
N GLY A 90 -3.98 -10.88 -0.75
CA GLY A 90 -4.77 -9.82 -1.36
C GLY A 90 -3.90 -8.80 -2.10
N ASN A 91 -2.73 -8.44 -1.55
CA ASN A 91 -1.81 -7.53 -2.24
C ASN A 91 -1.23 -8.14 -3.52
N GLU A 92 -0.94 -9.43 -3.54
CA GLU A 92 -0.58 -10.13 -4.78
C GLU A 92 -1.70 -10.05 -5.82
N LEU A 93 -2.94 -10.31 -5.40
CA LEU A 93 -4.11 -10.22 -6.28
C LEU A 93 -4.37 -8.80 -6.79
N ARG A 94 -4.07 -7.76 -6.00
CA ARG A 94 -4.16 -6.35 -6.45
C ARG A 94 -3.21 -6.11 -7.61
N ILE A 95 -2.00 -6.65 -7.54
CA ILE A 95 -0.98 -6.51 -8.57
C ILE A 95 -1.34 -7.34 -9.82
N VAL A 96 -1.78 -8.59 -9.65
CA VAL A 96 -2.25 -9.45 -10.74
C VAL A 96 -3.44 -8.80 -11.47
N ARG A 97 -4.41 -8.26 -10.73
CA ARG A 97 -5.57 -7.55 -11.30
C ARG A 97 -5.13 -6.31 -12.08
N LYS A 98 -4.17 -5.53 -11.57
CA LYS A 98 -3.58 -4.39 -12.30
C LYS A 98 -2.87 -4.84 -13.58
N GLN A 99 -2.04 -5.88 -13.51
CA GLN A 99 -1.38 -6.46 -14.69
C GLN A 99 -2.40 -6.89 -15.75
N MET A 100 -3.47 -7.57 -15.35
CA MET A 100 -4.56 -7.96 -16.24
C MET A 100 -5.21 -6.75 -16.93
N ALA A 101 -5.51 -5.69 -16.16
CA ALA A 101 -6.09 -4.45 -16.71
C ALA A 101 -5.16 -3.74 -17.71
N HIS A 102 -3.85 -3.97 -17.61
CA HIS A 102 -2.85 -3.43 -18.53
C HIS A 102 -2.44 -4.40 -19.64
N MET A 103 -3.21 -5.47 -19.88
CA MET A 103 -2.96 -6.47 -20.94
C MET A 103 -1.58 -7.14 -20.82
N TYR A 104 -1.10 -7.32 -19.59
CA TYR A 104 0.11 -8.11 -19.32
C TYR A 104 -0.07 -9.54 -19.83
N ASP A 105 0.97 -10.10 -20.44
CA ASP A 105 0.97 -11.46 -20.98
C ASP A 105 1.49 -12.42 -19.91
N PHE A 106 0.59 -13.21 -19.31
CA PHE A 106 0.92 -14.10 -18.20
C PHE A 106 1.55 -15.40 -18.70
N SER A 107 2.54 -15.92 -17.99
CA SER A 107 3.00 -17.30 -18.18
C SER A 107 2.03 -18.31 -17.53
N VAL A 108 2.16 -19.60 -17.86
CA VAL A 108 1.39 -20.66 -17.19
C VAL A 108 1.71 -20.73 -15.69
N GLU A 109 2.98 -20.56 -15.31
CA GLU A 109 3.39 -20.48 -13.90
C GLU A 109 2.71 -19.31 -13.18
N GLU A 110 2.69 -18.13 -13.79
CA GLU A 110 2.04 -16.95 -13.20
C GLU A 110 0.53 -17.12 -13.11
N ALA A 111 -0.10 -17.77 -14.11
CA ALA A 111 -1.52 -18.12 -14.04
C ALA A 111 -1.82 -19.11 -12.91
N PHE A 112 -1.01 -20.15 -12.75
CA PHE A 112 -1.14 -21.07 -11.62
C PHE A 112 -0.99 -20.35 -10.28
N ARG A 113 0.03 -19.51 -10.12
CA ARG A 113 0.27 -18.73 -8.88
C ARG A 113 -0.90 -17.78 -8.57
N ALA A 114 -1.41 -17.06 -9.57
CA ALA A 114 -2.58 -16.20 -9.41
C ALA A 114 -3.82 -16.98 -8.94
N ASN A 115 -4.07 -18.14 -9.56
CA ASN A 115 -5.19 -19.00 -9.19
C ASN A 115 -5.02 -19.61 -7.79
N ASP A 116 -3.78 -19.90 -7.38
CA ASP A 116 -3.46 -20.37 -6.03
C ASP A 116 -3.73 -19.32 -4.96
N PHE A 117 -3.43 -18.05 -5.22
CA PHE A 117 -3.80 -16.96 -4.31
C PHE A 117 -5.32 -16.89 -4.11
N CYS A 118 -6.11 -17.05 -5.18
CA CYS A 118 -7.57 -17.11 -5.06
C CYS A 118 -8.03 -18.28 -4.19
N VAL A 119 -7.48 -19.48 -4.39
CA VAL A 119 -7.86 -20.66 -3.59
C VAL A 119 -7.51 -20.45 -2.12
N ARG A 120 -6.28 -20.02 -1.81
CA ARG A 120 -5.81 -19.82 -0.44
C ARG A 120 -6.58 -18.72 0.28
N LEU A 121 -7.01 -17.69 -0.45
CA LEU A 121 -7.82 -16.63 0.11
C LEU A 121 -9.23 -17.12 0.47
N LEU A 122 -9.88 -17.88 -0.42
CA LEU A 122 -11.19 -18.48 -0.14
C LEU A 122 -11.12 -19.56 0.94
N GLU A 123 -10.00 -20.27 1.04
CA GLU A 123 -9.73 -21.23 2.11
C GLU A 123 -9.60 -20.52 3.46
N HIS A 124 -8.92 -19.38 3.50
CA HIS A 124 -8.83 -18.56 4.71
C HIS A 124 -10.19 -18.02 5.17
N PHE A 125 -11.09 -17.72 4.24
CA PHE A 125 -12.45 -17.24 4.55
C PHE A 125 -13.48 -18.36 4.78
N ASP A 126 -13.06 -19.62 4.80
CA ASP A 126 -13.94 -20.79 4.94
C ASP A 126 -15.09 -20.83 3.90
N ASP A 127 -14.87 -20.30 2.69
CA ASP A 127 -15.88 -20.23 1.62
C ASP A 127 -15.97 -21.56 0.85
N ALA A 128 -16.60 -22.57 1.48
CA ALA A 128 -16.75 -23.92 0.92
C ALA A 128 -17.40 -23.93 -0.47
N GLU A 129 -18.36 -23.03 -0.72
CA GLU A 129 -19.04 -22.87 -2.01
C GLU A 129 -18.06 -22.40 -3.10
N GLY A 130 -17.24 -21.38 -2.81
CA GLY A 130 -16.27 -20.85 -3.76
C GLY A 130 -15.09 -21.78 -4.01
N LEU A 131 -14.66 -22.53 -2.99
CA LEU A 131 -13.45 -23.36 -3.04
C LEU A 131 -13.47 -24.43 -4.12
N GLN A 132 -14.63 -25.04 -4.41
CA GLN A 132 -14.72 -26.10 -5.42
C GLN A 132 -14.28 -25.59 -6.79
N GLU A 133 -14.82 -24.44 -7.21
CA GLU A 133 -14.57 -23.88 -8.54
C GLU A 133 -13.19 -23.21 -8.61
N ALA A 134 -12.76 -22.50 -7.56
CA ALA A 134 -11.40 -21.96 -7.51
C ALA A 134 -10.34 -23.07 -7.61
N ARG A 135 -10.57 -24.23 -6.96
CA ARG A 135 -9.67 -25.39 -7.06
C ARG A 135 -9.67 -26.00 -8.46
N ARG A 136 -10.81 -26.03 -9.16
CA ARG A 136 -10.88 -26.47 -10.57
C ARG A 136 -10.00 -25.57 -11.45
N ILE A 137 -10.19 -24.25 -11.38
CA ILE A 137 -9.45 -23.28 -12.20
C ILE A 137 -7.93 -23.38 -11.92
N ARG A 138 -7.54 -23.48 -10.64
CA ARG A 138 -6.12 -23.69 -10.27
C ARG A 138 -5.58 -25.02 -10.79
N HIS A 139 -6.37 -26.10 -10.71
CA HIS A 139 -5.95 -27.43 -11.14
C HIS A 139 -5.69 -27.50 -12.64
N GLU A 140 -6.51 -26.84 -13.47
CA GLU A 140 -6.27 -26.75 -14.92
C GLU A 140 -4.95 -26.04 -15.23
N ALA A 141 -4.63 -24.97 -14.52
CA ALA A 141 -3.34 -24.30 -14.65
C ALA A 141 -2.18 -25.17 -14.17
N LEU A 142 -2.36 -25.95 -13.10
CA LEU A 142 -1.37 -26.89 -12.60
C LEU A 142 -1.07 -28.02 -13.60
N ILE A 143 -2.09 -28.58 -14.24
CA ILE A 143 -1.92 -29.61 -15.29
C ILE A 143 -1.10 -29.04 -16.45
N ALA A 144 -1.42 -27.82 -16.89
CA ALA A 144 -0.69 -27.17 -17.97
C ALA A 144 0.78 -26.91 -17.57
N LEU A 145 1.02 -26.45 -16.34
CA LEU A 145 2.37 -26.22 -15.82
C LEU A 145 3.17 -27.52 -15.77
N ALA A 146 2.58 -28.59 -15.25
CA ALA A 146 3.22 -29.91 -15.20
C ALA A 146 3.57 -30.43 -16.60
N ALA A 147 2.72 -30.18 -17.59
CA ALA A 147 2.98 -30.53 -18.98
C ALA A 147 4.13 -29.71 -19.60
N GLU A 148 4.24 -28.41 -19.30
CA GLU A 148 5.36 -27.56 -19.77
C GLU A 148 6.70 -27.97 -19.15
N GLU A 149 6.70 -28.33 -17.86
CA GLU A 149 7.88 -28.80 -17.13
C GLU A 149 8.23 -30.28 -17.43
N GLY A 150 7.44 -30.98 -18.25
CA GLY A 150 7.65 -32.38 -18.59
C GLY A 150 7.47 -33.35 -17.42
N VAL A 151 6.77 -32.92 -16.36
CA VAL A 151 6.47 -33.74 -15.18
C VAL A 151 5.32 -34.69 -15.50
N THR A 152 5.64 -35.95 -15.79
CA THR A 152 4.64 -37.01 -15.96
C THR A 152 4.18 -37.56 -14.61
N GLU A 153 2.99 -38.19 -14.55
CA GLU A 153 2.50 -38.90 -13.35
C GLU A 153 3.54 -39.90 -12.80
N GLN A 154 4.35 -40.49 -13.68
CA GLN A 154 5.42 -41.43 -13.29
C GLN A 154 6.61 -40.73 -12.62
N VAL A 155 6.98 -39.52 -13.04
CA VAL A 155 8.03 -38.72 -12.41
C VAL A 155 7.55 -38.13 -11.07
N ALA A 156 6.29 -37.67 -11.01
CA ALA A 156 5.67 -37.20 -9.78
C ALA A 156 5.51 -38.34 -8.75
N ALA A 157 5.05 -39.52 -9.18
CA ALA A 157 4.98 -40.70 -8.33
C ALA A 157 6.38 -41.14 -7.86
N ALA A 158 7.38 -41.22 -8.74
CA ALA A 158 8.74 -41.56 -8.36
C ALA A 158 9.37 -40.57 -7.36
N THR A 159 9.04 -39.28 -7.47
CA THR A 159 9.48 -38.25 -6.51
C THR A 159 8.75 -38.37 -5.17
N ALA A 160 7.47 -38.74 -5.18
CA ALA A 160 6.67 -38.98 -3.97
C ALA A 160 7.06 -40.28 -3.22
N THR A 161 7.65 -41.27 -3.90
CA THR A 161 8.16 -42.52 -3.29
C THR A 161 9.58 -42.41 -2.76
N LEU A 162 10.29 -41.30 -3.02
CA LEU A 162 11.55 -41.03 -2.32
C LEU A 162 11.22 -40.77 -0.86
N PRO A 163 11.87 -41.43 0.11
CA PRO A 163 11.66 -41.08 1.50
C PRO A 163 12.04 -39.61 1.66
N ALA A 164 11.10 -38.82 2.19
CA ALA A 164 11.35 -37.47 2.62
C ALA A 164 12.46 -37.51 3.67
N GLY A 165 13.71 -37.44 3.22
CA GLY A 165 14.86 -37.22 4.07
C GLY A 165 14.60 -35.91 4.78
N LEU A 166 14.38 -36.00 6.09
CA LEU A 166 14.30 -34.87 7.00
C LEU A 166 15.54 -33.98 6.77
N VAL A 167 15.38 -32.95 5.94
CA VAL A 167 16.24 -31.78 6.00
C VAL A 167 15.64 -30.89 7.07
N THR A 168 15.79 -31.29 8.33
CA THR A 168 15.76 -30.36 9.45
C THR A 168 17.02 -29.52 9.39
N ALA A 169 17.07 -28.58 8.46
CA ALA A 169 17.94 -27.43 8.60
C ALA A 169 17.22 -26.48 9.55
N ALA A 170 17.38 -26.74 10.86
CA ALA A 170 17.18 -25.71 11.86
C ALA A 170 18.13 -24.57 11.51
N VAL A 171 17.60 -23.47 10.98
CA VAL A 171 18.34 -22.22 10.89
C VAL A 171 18.39 -21.69 12.31
N GLU A 172 19.45 -22.07 13.02
CA GLU A 172 19.84 -21.43 14.26
C GLU A 172 20.25 -20.00 13.89
N LEU A 173 19.38 -19.03 14.19
CA LEU A 173 19.73 -17.62 14.16
C LEU A 173 20.84 -17.40 15.21
N PRO A 174 21.98 -16.79 14.87
CA PRO A 174 22.92 -16.38 15.90
C PRO A 174 22.24 -15.31 16.76
N ALA A 175 22.00 -15.65 18.03
CA ALA A 175 21.72 -14.67 19.06
C ALA A 175 23.01 -13.91 19.34
N GLU A 176 23.14 -12.71 18.78
CA GLU A 176 24.13 -11.74 19.24
C GLU A 176 23.71 -11.28 20.64
N ALA A 177 24.44 -11.77 21.65
CA ALA A 177 24.39 -11.25 22.99
C ALA A 177 25.01 -9.85 23.00
N VAL A 178 24.17 -8.82 23.06
CA VAL A 178 24.57 -7.47 23.45
C VAL A 178 24.32 -7.33 24.95
N VAL A 179 25.35 -7.62 25.73
CA VAL A 179 25.59 -7.02 27.06
C VAL A 179 26.62 -5.92 26.80
N GLY A 180 26.42 -4.65 27.10
CA GLY A 180 25.45 -3.95 27.92
C GLY A 180 26.26 -2.83 28.56
N ASP A 181 25.95 -1.58 28.24
CA ASP A 181 26.36 -0.44 29.06
C ASP A 181 25.32 0.67 28.92
N GLY A 182 24.71 0.99 30.06
CA GLY A 182 24.28 2.34 30.44
C GLY A 182 23.19 3.02 29.62
N GLU A 183 21.95 2.90 30.11
CA GLU A 183 21.01 4.02 30.27
C GLU A 183 20.79 4.96 29.07
N ASN A 184 19.78 4.62 28.25
CA ASN A 184 18.74 5.54 27.77
C ASN A 184 17.73 4.71 26.98
N GLU A 185 16.63 4.30 27.60
CA GLU A 185 15.45 3.89 26.81
C GLU A 185 15.09 5.08 25.91
N PRO A 186 15.07 4.94 24.56
CA PRO A 186 14.71 6.05 23.70
C PRO A 186 13.26 6.42 24.00
N GLU A 187 13.08 7.54 24.69
CA GLU A 187 11.79 8.06 25.11
C GLU A 187 10.85 8.12 23.89
N MET A 188 9.89 7.19 23.83
CA MET A 188 9.01 7.01 22.67
C MET A 188 8.23 8.30 22.40
N VAL A 189 8.34 8.81 21.18
CA VAL A 189 7.66 10.04 20.77
C VAL A 189 6.33 9.64 20.17
N THR A 190 5.26 9.91 20.90
CA THR A 190 3.88 9.73 20.41
C THR A 190 3.30 11.07 19.97
N PRO A 191 2.49 11.11 18.90
CA PRO A 191 1.75 12.32 18.53
C PRO A 191 0.82 12.77 19.66
N ASP A 192 0.50 14.08 19.68
CA ASP A 192 -0.54 14.62 20.56
C ASP A 192 -1.91 13.97 20.22
N PRO A 193 -2.67 13.45 21.20
CA PRO A 193 -4.00 12.89 20.94
C PRO A 193 -4.93 13.81 20.13
N ALA A 194 -4.79 15.13 20.27
CA ALA A 194 -5.62 16.09 19.53
C ALA A 194 -5.42 16.01 18.01
N VAL A 195 -4.24 15.59 17.53
CA VAL A 195 -3.99 15.45 16.09
C VAL A 195 -4.56 14.14 15.52
N LEU A 196 -4.93 13.19 16.38
CA LEU A 196 -5.47 11.88 15.99
C LEU A 196 -7.00 11.88 15.87
N VAL A 197 -7.69 12.96 16.21
CA VAL A 197 -9.17 13.03 16.20
C VAL A 197 -9.69 13.84 15.01
N ARG A 198 -10.80 13.39 14.42
CA ARG A 198 -11.58 14.04 13.36
C ARG A 198 -13.07 14.02 13.71
N GLU A 199 -13.89 14.52 12.79
CA GLU A 199 -15.34 14.39 12.88
C GLU A 199 -15.77 12.91 12.80
N PRO A 200 -16.75 12.48 13.60
CA PRO A 200 -17.22 11.09 13.60
C PRO A 200 -17.74 10.64 12.24
N SER A 201 -17.46 9.38 11.90
CA SER A 201 -17.94 8.73 10.68
C SER A 201 -18.30 7.27 10.96
N VAL A 202 -18.85 6.57 9.97
CA VAL A 202 -19.19 5.13 10.09
C VAL A 202 -17.97 4.27 10.44
N ILE A 203 -16.77 4.68 10.02
CA ILE A 203 -15.51 3.97 10.30
C ILE A 203 -14.75 4.58 11.49
N GLY A 204 -15.47 5.32 12.35
CA GLY A 204 -14.93 5.96 13.55
C GLY A 204 -14.51 7.42 13.36
N ASP A 205 -14.03 8.03 14.45
CA ASP A 205 -13.65 9.44 14.53
C ASP A 205 -12.13 9.66 14.44
N LYS A 206 -11.33 8.59 14.38
CA LYS A 206 -9.87 8.71 14.29
C LYS A 206 -9.41 9.20 12.92
N ARG A 207 -8.35 10.01 12.94
CA ARG A 207 -7.52 10.38 11.79
C ARG A 207 -6.72 9.16 11.35
N LEU A 208 -6.52 9.04 10.05
CA LEU A 208 -5.67 8.00 9.49
C LEU A 208 -4.21 8.28 9.86
N GLU A 209 -3.61 7.36 10.59
CA GLU A 209 -2.17 7.36 10.84
C GLU A 209 -1.42 6.85 9.60
N PHE A 210 -0.11 7.10 9.55
CA PHE A 210 0.70 6.56 8.46
C PHE A 210 0.88 5.05 8.62
N GLU A 211 0.53 4.32 7.57
CA GLU A 211 0.72 2.88 7.47
C GLU A 211 1.74 2.55 6.39
N PRO A 212 2.86 1.87 6.73
CA PRO A 212 3.80 1.43 5.73
C PRO A 212 3.22 0.27 4.92
N TRP A 213 3.46 0.31 3.62
CA TRP A 213 3.33 -0.81 2.71
C TRP A 213 4.16 -1.98 3.22
N THR A 214 3.52 -3.14 3.31
CA THR A 214 4.23 -4.39 3.57
C THR A 214 4.71 -4.93 2.24
N VAL A 215 6.02 -5.12 2.10
CA VAL A 215 6.61 -5.65 0.87
C VAL A 215 6.04 -7.03 0.57
N VAL A 216 5.63 -7.20 -0.68
CA VAL A 216 5.03 -8.42 -1.23
C VAL A 216 5.92 -8.84 -2.40
N GLU A 217 6.30 -10.10 -2.47
CA GLU A 217 7.28 -10.59 -3.45
C GLU A 217 6.60 -11.02 -4.75
N VAL A 218 6.46 -10.06 -5.66
CA VAL A 218 5.74 -10.18 -6.94
C VAL A 218 6.55 -10.97 -7.99
N GLY A 219 7.86 -11.06 -7.80
CA GLY A 219 8.75 -11.77 -8.71
C GLY A 219 10.20 -11.73 -8.28
N GLY A 220 11.08 -12.35 -9.06
CA GLY A 220 12.50 -12.38 -8.76
C GLY A 220 13.26 -11.16 -9.29
N VAL A 221 14.54 -11.10 -8.93
CA VAL A 221 15.50 -10.08 -9.38
C VAL A 221 15.69 -10.12 -10.90
N ASP A 222 15.43 -11.26 -11.52
CA ASP A 222 15.47 -11.46 -12.98
C ASP A 222 14.53 -10.52 -13.73
N VAL A 223 13.39 -10.14 -13.14
CA VAL A 223 12.49 -9.13 -13.70
C VAL A 223 13.20 -7.78 -13.81
N LEU A 224 13.96 -7.40 -12.76
CA LEU A 224 14.73 -6.16 -12.76
C LEU A 224 15.90 -6.20 -13.75
N ASP A 225 16.52 -7.36 -13.92
CA ASP A 225 17.60 -7.55 -14.89
C ASP A 225 17.09 -7.48 -16.34
N ASN A 226 15.84 -7.91 -16.56
CA ASN A 226 15.14 -7.87 -17.83
C ASN A 226 14.33 -6.57 -18.06
N LEU A 227 14.54 -5.51 -17.27
CA LEU A 227 13.87 -4.20 -17.39
C LEU A 227 13.75 -3.60 -18.82
N PRO A 228 14.63 -3.88 -19.80
CA PRO A 228 14.40 -3.43 -21.17
C PRO A 228 13.14 -4.02 -21.84
N LYS A 229 12.72 -5.23 -21.43
CA LYS A 229 11.55 -5.94 -21.99
C LYS A 229 10.24 -5.32 -21.53
N LYS A 230 9.22 -5.36 -22.40
CA LYS A 230 7.89 -4.79 -22.13
C LYS A 230 7.25 -5.37 -20.86
N ALA A 231 7.21 -6.70 -20.75
CA ALA A 231 6.64 -7.40 -19.59
C ALA A 231 7.27 -6.96 -18.25
N ALA A 232 8.60 -6.86 -18.20
CA ALA A 232 9.31 -6.42 -17.00
C ALA A 232 8.97 -4.97 -16.61
N LYS A 233 8.87 -4.06 -17.60
CA LYS A 233 8.46 -2.67 -17.35
C LYS A 233 7.05 -2.59 -16.78
N GLU A 234 6.12 -3.33 -17.36
CA GLU A 234 4.72 -3.35 -16.92
C GLU A 234 4.58 -3.88 -15.49
N LYS A 235 5.31 -4.96 -15.15
CA LYS A 235 5.32 -5.53 -13.81
C LYS A 235 5.89 -4.55 -12.76
N VAL A 236 6.99 -3.88 -13.07
CA VAL A 236 7.59 -2.85 -12.21
C VAL A 236 6.66 -1.63 -12.06
N ARG A 237 6.03 -1.17 -13.14
CA ARG A 237 5.09 -0.03 -13.11
C ARG A 237 3.84 -0.36 -12.33
N ALA A 238 3.22 -1.52 -12.55
CA ALA A 238 2.03 -1.96 -11.83
C ALA A 238 2.27 -2.01 -10.32
N THR A 239 3.40 -2.60 -9.91
CA THR A 239 3.83 -2.66 -8.50
C THR A 239 4.04 -1.25 -7.93
N SER A 240 4.71 -0.36 -8.68
CA SER A 240 4.98 1.01 -8.23
C SER A 240 3.70 1.84 -8.08
N VAL A 241 2.73 1.69 -8.99
CA VAL A 241 1.43 2.36 -8.89
C VAL A 241 0.67 1.82 -7.69
N GLU A 242 0.71 0.52 -7.42
CA GLU A 242 0.08 -0.07 -6.24
C GLU A 242 0.63 0.50 -4.93
N ILE A 243 1.94 0.53 -4.77
CA ILE A 243 2.60 1.11 -3.59
C ILE A 243 2.26 2.60 -3.47
N ALA A 244 2.29 3.36 -4.57
CA ALA A 244 1.97 4.78 -4.56
C ALA A 244 0.49 5.07 -4.25
N THR A 245 -0.44 4.24 -4.72
CA THR A 245 -1.87 4.35 -4.35
C THR A 245 -2.09 4.06 -2.87
N TYR A 246 -1.29 3.16 -2.27
CA TYR A 246 -1.39 2.83 -0.85
C TYR A 246 -0.74 3.87 0.07
N GLU A 247 0.54 4.21 -0.16
CA GLU A 247 1.33 5.10 0.71
C GLU A 247 1.34 6.58 0.26
N GLY A 248 0.74 6.91 -0.88
CA GLY A 248 0.78 8.25 -1.47
C GLY A 248 0.25 9.35 -0.55
N PRO A 249 0.85 10.57 -0.55
CA PRO A 249 2.11 10.94 -1.19
C PRO A 249 3.32 10.20 -0.59
N ILE A 250 4.22 9.71 -1.44
CA ILE A 250 5.40 8.91 -1.05
C ILE A 250 6.67 9.47 -1.71
N HIS A 251 7.78 9.59 -0.96
CA HIS A 251 9.05 10.04 -1.53
C HIS A 251 9.58 9.04 -2.58
N LEU A 252 10.10 9.54 -3.71
CA LEU A 252 10.55 8.72 -4.83
C LEU A 252 11.57 7.65 -4.42
N ASP A 253 12.54 7.99 -3.58
CA ASP A 253 13.56 7.03 -3.12
C ASP A 253 12.95 5.88 -2.32
N ARG A 254 11.92 6.18 -1.50
CA ARG A 254 11.18 5.16 -0.74
C ARG A 254 10.40 4.25 -1.68
N LEU A 255 9.72 4.83 -2.67
CA LEU A 255 8.99 4.06 -3.67
C LEU A 255 9.93 3.15 -4.48
N VAL A 256 11.08 3.66 -4.93
CA VAL A 256 12.10 2.86 -5.63
C VAL A 256 12.56 1.68 -4.78
N GLN A 257 12.83 1.91 -3.49
CA GLN A 257 13.29 0.88 -2.58
C GLN A 257 12.23 -0.20 -2.35
N LEU A 258 10.98 0.19 -2.09
CA LEU A 258 9.86 -0.75 -1.89
C LEU A 258 9.55 -1.55 -3.15
N THR A 259 9.56 -0.90 -4.33
CA THR A 259 9.40 -1.57 -5.62
C THR A 259 10.53 -2.58 -5.83
N ALA A 260 11.79 -2.21 -5.55
CA ALA A 260 12.92 -3.13 -5.71
C ALA A 260 12.85 -4.34 -4.75
N GLN A 261 12.46 -4.12 -3.50
CA GLN A 261 12.28 -5.18 -2.51
C GLN A 261 11.16 -6.14 -2.91
N SER A 262 10.12 -5.65 -3.59
CA SER A 262 9.04 -6.48 -4.15
C SER A 262 9.51 -7.41 -5.27
N PHE A 263 10.75 -7.22 -5.77
CA PHE A 263 11.43 -8.11 -6.71
C PHE A 263 12.67 -8.81 -6.11
N GLY A 264 12.69 -8.99 -4.79
CA GLY A 264 13.77 -9.67 -4.07
C GLY A 264 15.08 -8.85 -3.93
N LEU A 265 15.12 -7.60 -4.38
CA LEU A 265 16.33 -6.77 -4.30
C LEU A 265 16.35 -5.90 -3.04
N ARG A 266 17.08 -6.36 -2.01
CA ARG A 266 17.21 -5.62 -0.73
C ARG A 266 18.00 -4.31 -0.82
N ARG A 267 19.02 -4.24 -1.68
CA ARG A 267 19.88 -3.04 -1.82
C ARG A 267 19.90 -2.55 -3.26
N VAL A 268 19.44 -1.33 -3.47
CA VAL A 268 19.42 -0.68 -4.78
C VAL A 268 20.72 0.08 -4.99
N ARG A 269 21.43 -0.20 -6.10
CA ARG A 269 22.59 0.60 -6.54
C ARG A 269 22.12 1.77 -7.41
N SER A 270 22.89 2.86 -7.45
CA SER A 270 22.55 4.10 -8.17
C SER A 270 22.16 3.90 -9.64
N SER A 271 22.76 2.93 -10.34
CA SER A 271 22.40 2.63 -11.73
C SER A 271 21.01 1.98 -11.85
N ARG A 272 20.62 1.12 -10.90
CA ARG A 272 19.28 0.51 -10.84
C ARG A 272 18.26 1.52 -10.34
N GLU A 273 18.62 2.34 -9.37
CA GLU A 273 17.80 3.42 -8.83
C GLU A 273 17.31 4.34 -9.96
N LYS A 274 18.22 4.86 -10.78
CA LYS A 274 17.87 5.70 -11.94
C LYS A 274 16.90 5.02 -12.91
N LYS A 275 17.09 3.73 -13.19
CA LYS A 275 16.20 2.98 -14.09
C LYS A 275 14.80 2.80 -13.48
N LEU A 276 14.72 2.48 -12.19
CA LEU A 276 13.47 2.32 -11.46
C LEU A 276 12.73 3.65 -11.32
N SER A 277 13.41 4.72 -10.91
CA SER A 277 12.86 6.07 -10.87
C SER A 277 12.27 6.49 -12.22
N TYR A 278 12.98 6.20 -13.31
CA TYR A 278 12.46 6.46 -14.65
C TYR A 278 11.20 5.64 -14.94
N GLN A 279 11.16 4.34 -14.61
CA GLN A 279 9.93 3.54 -14.82
C GLN A 279 8.75 4.04 -13.97
N ILE A 280 8.99 4.48 -12.74
CA ILE A 280 7.97 5.07 -11.86
C ILE A 280 7.37 6.32 -12.49
N GLN A 281 8.20 7.22 -13.02
CA GLN A 281 7.74 8.42 -13.74
C GLN A 281 6.93 8.06 -15.00
N GLN A 282 7.29 6.96 -15.68
CA GLN A 282 6.56 6.46 -16.84
C GLN A 282 5.30 5.64 -16.48
N ALA A 283 4.99 5.45 -15.19
CA ALA A 283 3.76 4.79 -14.74
C ALA A 283 2.54 5.74 -14.75
N GLY A 284 2.74 7.01 -15.12
CA GLY A 284 1.72 8.05 -15.11
C GLY A 284 1.31 8.45 -13.69
N LEU A 285 2.25 8.39 -12.76
CA LEU A 285 2.14 9.01 -11.44
C LEU A 285 2.67 10.45 -11.54
N PHE A 286 2.07 11.38 -10.82
CA PHE A 286 2.60 12.73 -10.74
C PHE A 286 3.78 12.76 -9.76
N VAL A 287 4.87 13.43 -10.13
CA VAL A 287 6.03 13.63 -9.25
C VAL A 287 6.25 15.13 -9.11
N ASP A 288 6.17 15.62 -7.89
CA ASP A 288 6.32 17.05 -7.61
C ASP A 288 7.79 17.49 -7.57
N ALA A 289 8.00 18.80 -7.37
CA ALA A 289 9.33 19.40 -7.30
C ALA A 289 10.20 18.85 -6.14
N ASP A 290 9.58 18.36 -5.07
CA ASP A 290 10.25 17.79 -3.90
C ASP A 290 10.46 16.27 -4.02
N LYS A 291 10.19 15.70 -5.20
CA LYS A 291 10.31 14.28 -5.52
C LYS A 291 9.32 13.40 -4.74
N PHE A 292 8.17 13.94 -4.36
CA PHE A 292 7.07 13.12 -3.87
C PHE A 292 6.20 12.67 -5.04
N VAL A 293 5.87 11.38 -5.00
CA VAL A 293 5.04 10.71 -5.98
C VAL A 293 3.61 10.69 -5.45
N TRP A 294 2.72 11.28 -6.23
CA TRP A 294 1.29 11.41 -5.92
C TRP A 294 0.49 10.39 -6.74
N PRO A 295 -0.44 9.66 -6.11
CA PRO A 295 -1.37 8.80 -6.82
C PRO A 295 -2.35 9.66 -7.62
N ARG A 296 -2.91 9.10 -8.69
CA ARG A 296 -3.77 9.86 -9.62
C ARG A 296 -5.08 10.34 -8.97
N GLU A 297 -5.48 9.65 -7.92
CA GLU A 297 -6.70 9.90 -7.18
C GLU A 297 -6.59 11.10 -6.23
N ILE A 298 -5.37 11.58 -5.95
CA ILE A 298 -5.11 12.72 -5.06
C ILE A 298 -4.62 13.91 -5.89
N ASP A 299 -5.30 15.05 -5.74
CA ASP A 299 -4.84 16.33 -6.25
C ASP A 299 -3.83 16.94 -5.27
N SER A 300 -2.58 17.10 -5.69
CA SER A 300 -1.50 17.63 -4.85
C SER A 300 -1.76 19.06 -4.36
N ASP A 301 -2.50 19.84 -5.13
CA ASP A 301 -2.73 21.26 -4.83
C ASP A 301 -3.91 21.46 -3.88
N ALA A 302 -4.88 20.54 -3.89
CA ALA A 302 -6.06 20.58 -3.03
C ALA A 302 -5.93 19.72 -1.75
N TRP A 303 -4.88 18.89 -1.66
CA TRP A 303 -4.73 17.93 -0.58
C TRP A 303 -4.35 18.59 0.75
N ASN A 304 -5.27 18.54 1.72
CA ASN A 304 -5.17 19.22 3.01
C ASN A 304 -5.03 18.24 4.19
N GLU A 305 -4.69 16.99 3.93
CA GLU A 305 -4.56 15.95 4.94
C GLU A 305 -3.14 15.81 5.49
N PHE A 306 -3.03 15.09 6.61
CA PHE A 306 -1.77 14.65 7.15
C PHE A 306 -1.94 13.35 7.94
N ARG A 307 -0.89 12.52 7.97
CA ARG A 307 -0.89 11.20 8.60
C ARG A 307 0.13 11.16 9.74
N PRO A 308 -0.32 11.33 10.99
CA PRO A 308 0.55 11.23 12.16
C PRO A 308 1.19 9.85 12.28
N ASN A 309 2.34 9.78 12.92
CA ASN A 309 2.98 8.52 13.28
C ASN A 309 3.85 8.67 14.52
N GLY A 310 3.89 7.64 15.36
CA GLY A 310 4.84 7.57 16.48
C GLY A 310 6.27 7.24 16.04
N SER A 311 7.20 7.28 16.99
CA SER A 311 8.61 6.97 16.76
C SER A 311 8.89 5.51 16.40
N VAL A 312 7.97 4.60 16.71
CA VAL A 312 8.07 3.15 16.40
C VAL A 312 7.93 2.87 14.91
N VAL A 313 7.26 3.77 14.17
CA VAL A 313 7.04 3.58 12.72
C VAL A 313 8.25 4.07 11.93
N GLU A 314 8.77 3.21 11.05
CA GLU A 314 9.91 3.52 10.20
C GLU A 314 9.53 4.41 9.00
N ARG A 315 9.36 5.70 9.29
CA ARG A 315 9.10 6.76 8.30
C ARG A 315 10.10 7.90 8.47
N PRO A 316 11.20 7.95 7.69
CA PRO A 316 12.14 9.08 7.76
C PRO A 316 11.41 10.40 7.56
N PHE A 317 11.73 11.42 8.37
CA PHE A 317 11.02 12.72 8.31
C PHE A 317 11.13 13.39 6.93
N ILE A 318 12.29 13.23 6.29
CA ILE A 318 12.55 13.68 4.92
C ILE A 318 11.72 12.95 3.85
N HIS A 319 11.07 11.84 4.20
CA HIS A 319 10.15 11.10 3.33
C HIS A 319 8.68 11.43 3.65
N ILE A 320 8.42 12.53 4.36
CA ILE A 320 7.10 13.10 4.59
C ILE A 320 6.99 14.33 3.69
N SER A 321 5.93 14.43 2.89
CA SER A 321 5.79 15.54 1.94
C SER A 321 5.81 16.88 2.68
N PRO A 322 6.51 17.91 2.16
CA PRO A 322 6.38 19.26 2.71
C PRO A 322 4.93 19.75 2.77
N VAL A 323 4.07 19.32 1.84
CA VAL A 323 2.62 19.60 1.87
C VAL A 323 1.96 18.97 3.10
N GLU A 324 2.30 17.71 3.39
CA GLU A 324 1.81 16.98 4.57
C GLU A 324 2.26 17.63 5.90
N ILE A 325 3.51 18.10 5.95
CA ILE A 325 4.06 18.80 7.11
C ILE A 325 3.36 20.16 7.28
N ALA A 326 3.15 20.91 6.19
CA ALA A 326 2.44 22.19 6.22
C ALA A 326 0.97 22.02 6.66
N ASN A 327 0.29 20.96 6.22
CA ASN A 327 -1.07 20.62 6.63
C ASN A 327 -1.17 20.35 8.14
N ALA A 328 -0.24 19.58 8.70
CA ALA A 328 -0.16 19.35 10.14
C ALA A 328 0.07 20.68 10.90
N ALA A 329 0.98 21.52 10.41
CA ALA A 329 1.25 22.83 11.01
C ALA A 329 0.01 23.75 11.00
N ARG A 330 -0.72 23.78 9.87
CA ARG A 330 -1.98 24.54 9.73
C ARG A 330 -3.02 24.08 10.75
N PHE A 331 -3.16 22.76 10.93
CA PHE A 331 -4.07 22.18 11.91
C PHE A 331 -3.70 22.57 13.36
N ILE A 332 -2.43 22.43 13.73
CA ILE A 332 -1.94 22.76 15.08
C ILE A 332 -2.16 24.25 15.38
N LYS A 333 -1.83 25.12 14.44
CA LYS A 333 -2.02 26.58 14.58
C LYS A 333 -3.50 26.95 14.74
N LYS A 334 -4.41 26.31 14.01
CA LYS A 334 -5.86 26.51 14.15
C LYS A 334 -6.38 26.06 15.52
N LYS A 335 -5.79 25.02 16.11
CA LYS A 335 -6.18 24.51 17.44
C LYS A 335 -5.56 25.30 18.60
N ARG A 336 -4.38 25.88 18.41
CA ARG A 336 -3.62 26.64 19.42
C ARG A 336 -3.44 28.08 18.93
N ASN A 337 -4.41 28.94 19.27
CA ASN A 337 -4.58 30.28 18.67
C ASN A 337 -3.41 31.27 18.88
N GLU A 338 -2.39 30.92 19.67
CA GLU A 338 -1.24 31.77 20.01
C GLU A 338 0.06 30.96 20.17
N ILE A 339 0.30 29.98 19.29
CA ILE A 339 1.56 29.21 19.28
C ILE A 339 2.68 30.00 18.59
N ASP A 340 3.87 30.06 19.20
CA ASP A 340 5.02 30.67 18.55
C ASP A 340 5.62 29.76 17.45
N ALA A 341 6.55 30.31 16.65
CA ALA A 341 7.11 29.57 15.52
C ALA A 341 7.97 28.36 15.94
N GLU A 342 8.72 28.48 17.03
CA GLU A 342 9.60 27.42 17.51
C GLU A 342 8.80 26.28 18.14
N GLU A 343 7.79 26.62 18.95
CA GLU A 343 6.82 25.70 19.54
C GLU A 343 6.01 24.97 18.46
N LEU A 344 5.59 25.67 17.40
CA LEU A 344 4.89 25.05 16.27
C LEU A 344 5.78 24.00 15.58
N GLU A 345 7.03 24.33 15.31
CA GLU A 345 7.99 23.40 14.72
C GLU A 345 8.23 22.17 15.61
N VAL A 346 8.32 22.35 16.93
CA VAL A 346 8.42 21.22 17.88
C VAL A 346 7.17 20.34 17.82
N ALA A 347 5.97 20.94 17.86
CA ALA A 347 4.71 20.20 17.82
C ALA A 347 4.52 19.43 16.50
N VAL A 348 4.96 20.00 15.38
CA VAL A 348 4.97 19.34 14.07
C VAL A 348 5.94 18.16 14.05
N LEU A 349 7.16 18.30 14.58
CA LEU A 349 8.10 17.18 14.68
C LEU A 349 7.53 16.04 15.53
N GLN A 350 6.90 16.37 16.66
CA GLN A 350 6.27 15.38 17.54
C GLN A 350 5.12 14.63 16.85
N THR A 351 4.34 15.32 16.02
CA THR A 351 3.25 14.72 15.22
C THR A 351 3.73 13.57 14.32
N PHE A 352 4.99 13.62 13.89
CA PHE A 352 5.63 12.60 13.06
C PHE A 352 6.68 11.76 13.81
N GLY A 353 6.61 11.74 15.15
CA GLY A 353 7.42 10.87 15.98
C GLY A 353 8.90 11.27 16.01
N ARG A 354 9.20 12.57 15.89
CA ARG A 354 10.56 13.12 15.90
C ARG A 354 10.70 14.19 16.98
N ARG A 355 11.92 14.30 17.50
CA ARG A 355 12.34 15.38 18.42
C ARG A 355 13.62 16.07 17.95
N ARG A 356 14.55 15.31 17.38
CA ARG A 356 15.86 15.82 16.96
C ARG A 356 15.79 16.64 15.68
N ARG A 357 16.32 17.86 15.72
CA ARG A 357 16.52 18.74 14.55
C ARG A 357 17.92 18.56 13.97
N THR A 358 18.08 17.63 13.03
CA THR A 358 19.31 17.56 12.22
C THR A 358 19.26 18.60 11.11
N LYS A 359 20.40 19.01 10.54
CA LYS A 359 20.43 19.96 9.42
C LYS A 359 19.48 19.59 8.28
N ARG A 360 19.40 18.31 7.93
CA ARG A 360 18.48 17.81 6.89
C ARG A 360 17.01 17.97 7.29
N ILE A 361 16.67 17.69 8.55
CA ILE A 361 15.31 17.85 9.08
C ILE A 361 14.93 19.33 9.11
N THR A 362 15.84 20.21 9.57
CA THR A 362 15.61 21.65 9.61
C THR A 362 15.33 22.21 8.22
N THR A 363 16.18 21.91 7.23
CA THR A 363 15.95 22.37 5.84
C THR A 363 14.63 21.86 5.26
N HIS A 364 14.27 20.60 5.56
CA HIS A 364 12.99 20.03 5.11
C HIS A 364 11.79 20.72 5.78
N LEU A 365 11.92 21.04 7.07
CA LEU A 365 10.90 21.75 7.84
C LEU A 365 10.74 23.20 7.35
N GLU A 366 11.84 23.91 7.09
CA GLU A 366 11.85 25.26 6.50
C GLU A 366 11.08 25.28 5.17
N THR A 367 11.28 24.26 4.33
CA THR A 367 10.59 24.12 3.04
C THR A 367 9.07 23.96 3.24
N ALA A 368 8.64 23.21 4.26
CA ALA A 368 7.22 23.07 4.59
C ALA A 368 6.63 24.35 5.20
N MET A 369 7.39 25.06 6.04
CA MET A 369 6.93 26.31 6.66
C MET A 369 6.84 27.46 5.66
N ALA A 370 7.72 27.50 4.66
CA ALA A 370 7.61 28.46 3.55
C ALA A 370 6.27 28.29 2.79
N ARG A 371 5.87 27.04 2.51
CA ARG A 371 4.57 26.75 1.88
C ARG A 371 3.39 27.20 2.72
N LEU A 372 3.42 26.91 4.02
CA LEU A 372 2.39 27.38 4.95
C LEU A 372 2.24 28.92 4.92
N ALA A 373 3.34 29.65 4.69
CA ALA A 373 3.33 31.11 4.60
C ALA A 373 2.79 31.62 3.24
N GLU A 374 3.11 30.94 2.14
CA GLU A 374 2.61 31.26 0.80
C GLU A 374 1.08 31.11 0.68
N ASP A 375 0.52 30.05 1.26
CA ASP A 375 -0.93 29.83 1.31
C ASP A 375 -1.68 30.96 2.05
N ARG A 376 -1.04 31.57 3.05
CA ARG A 376 -1.64 32.69 3.79
C ARG A 376 -1.73 33.95 2.93
N TRP A 377 -0.78 34.13 2.01
CA TRP A 377 -0.76 35.28 1.11
C TRP A 377 -1.79 35.13 0.00
N SER A 378 -2.02 33.92 -0.52
CA SER A 378 -3.07 33.65 -1.51
C SER A 378 -4.47 33.77 -0.91
N GLU A 379 -4.70 33.26 0.31
CA GLU A 379 -5.99 33.36 1.01
C GLU A 379 -6.32 34.81 1.41
N ALA A 380 -5.33 35.59 1.88
CA ALA A 380 -5.52 37.02 2.19
C ALA A 380 -5.73 37.88 0.93
N ALA A 381 -5.00 37.62 -0.16
CA ALA A 381 -5.17 38.35 -1.42
C ALA A 381 -6.53 38.07 -2.10
N HIS A 382 -7.14 36.92 -1.83
CA HIS A 382 -8.47 36.60 -2.37
C HIS A 382 -9.61 37.30 -1.62
N VAL A 383 -9.38 37.72 -0.37
CA VAL A 383 -10.35 38.46 0.45
C VAL A 383 -10.31 39.97 0.18
N ASP A 384 -9.22 40.50 -0.38
CA ASP A 384 -8.98 41.93 -0.60
C ASP A 384 -9.41 42.47 -1.98
N TYR A 385 -10.20 41.73 -2.78
CA TYR A 385 -10.85 42.30 -3.97
C TYR A 385 -12.31 42.64 -3.67
N PRO A 386 -12.64 43.87 -3.24
CA PRO A 386 -14.02 44.32 -3.30
C PRO A 386 -14.43 44.28 -4.77
N ALA A 387 -15.56 43.64 -5.06
CA ALA A 387 -16.22 43.74 -6.34
C ALA A 387 -16.41 45.23 -6.66
N SER A 388 -15.51 45.78 -7.47
CA SER A 388 -15.68 47.11 -8.03
C SER A 388 -16.82 47.01 -9.02
N ASP A 389 -17.97 47.60 -8.65
CA ASP A 389 -19.05 47.97 -9.55
C ASP A 389 -18.49 48.44 -10.91
N ARG A 390 -18.92 47.77 -11.99
CA ARG A 390 -19.28 48.38 -13.27
C ARG A 390 -19.99 47.40 -14.20
#